data_AF-A0A1J3J009-F1
#
_entry.id   AF-A0A1J3J009-F1
#
_cell.length_a   1.000
_cell.length_b   1.000
_cell.length_c   1.000
_cell.angle_alpha   90.00
_cell.angle_beta   90.00
_cell.angle_gamma   90.00
#
_symmetry.space_group_name_H-M   'P 1'
#
loop_
_entity.id
_entity.type
_entity.pdbx_description
1 polymer ?
#
loop_
_entity_poly.entity_id
_entity_poly.type
_entity_poly.pdbx_seq_one_letter_code
_entity_poly.pdbx_strand_id
1 'polypeptide(L)'
;MGLLDLKWITLDGIKTVEARCFEAEYDRLQQRGSMVMINKCLMFEVLEVHKFPSFYELLKAESPEKVLPGVETVDEGMQMFRELYDVDPEKISGVVAIHLTKSVVQPCVALAHILSGLSYTGVQSLLGLSHTIGSIFHALPPPRSILHSSFMLPYRPKVKGSTLSHGARALAKHVDRSSDRFWGVLHGDDSDKNRLAMDICDRFISQCCWMNVHIVPTHGEVFEIRVAQGYGARWSRDGTKFIGFLEPYSEDGHSMAWKH
;
A
#
# COMPACT_ATOMS: atom_id res chain seq x y z
N MET A 1 -3.13 -22.25 13.01
CA MET A 1 -3.86 -20.97 12.89
C MET A 1 -4.80 -21.09 11.71
N GLY A 2 -6.11 -21.00 11.94
CA GLY A 2 -7.10 -20.95 10.86
C GLY A 2 -7.19 -19.54 10.27
N LEU A 3 -7.48 -19.43 8.98
CA LEU A 3 -7.76 -18.17 8.29
C LEU A 3 -9.25 -18.12 7.96
N LEU A 4 -9.93 -17.07 8.40
CA LEU A 4 -11.33 -16.82 8.05
C LEU A 4 -11.44 -15.46 7.36
N ASP A 5 -12.13 -15.41 6.21
CA ASP A 5 -12.47 -14.15 5.53
C ASP A 5 -13.91 -13.78 5.86
N LEU A 6 -14.13 -12.63 6.51
CA LEU A 6 -15.45 -12.20 7.00
C LEU A 6 -15.91 -10.87 6.43
N LYS A 7 -17.19 -10.84 6.05
CA LYS A 7 -17.89 -9.63 5.58
C LYS A 7 -18.45 -8.75 6.72
N TRP A 8 -18.48 -9.22 7.97
CA TRP A 8 -19.25 -8.55 9.05
C TRP A 8 -18.55 -8.51 10.43
N ILE A 9 -17.23 -8.40 10.49
CA ILE A 9 -16.58 -8.15 11.80
C ILE A 9 -16.91 -6.74 12.27
N THR A 10 -17.41 -6.64 13.49
CA THR A 10 -17.42 -5.39 14.23
C THR A 10 -16.28 -5.40 15.27
N LEU A 11 -15.49 -4.32 15.29
CA LEU A 11 -14.37 -4.12 16.22
C LEU A 11 -14.83 -3.80 17.65
N ASP A 12 -16.13 -3.62 17.85
CA ASP A 12 -16.81 -3.26 19.10
C ASP A 12 -17.07 -4.45 20.04
N GLY A 13 -16.81 -5.68 19.59
CA GLY A 13 -17.00 -6.89 20.40
C GLY A 13 -18.45 -7.39 20.45
N ILE A 14 -19.35 -6.84 19.63
CA ILE A 14 -20.73 -7.31 19.51
C ILE A 14 -20.78 -8.69 18.85
N LYS A 15 -20.06 -8.87 17.73
CA LYS A 15 -19.92 -10.17 17.09
C LYS A 15 -19.03 -11.09 17.92
N THR A 16 -19.66 -12.06 18.57
CA THR A 16 -19.00 -13.06 19.44
C THR A 16 -19.17 -14.47 18.92
N VAL A 17 -20.06 -14.68 17.95
CA VAL A 17 -20.31 -15.98 17.32
C VAL A 17 -20.07 -15.87 15.82
N GLU A 18 -19.29 -16.80 15.29
CA GLU A 18 -19.05 -16.96 13.87
C GLU A 18 -19.76 -18.19 13.34
N ALA A 19 -20.75 -17.97 12.46
CA ALA A 19 -21.58 -19.01 11.90
C ALA A 19 -21.09 -19.41 10.51
N ARG A 20 -20.78 -20.70 10.31
CA ARG A 20 -20.29 -21.25 9.04
C ARG A 20 -20.92 -22.59 8.73
N CYS A 21 -20.99 -22.95 7.45
CA CYS A 21 -21.22 -24.33 7.06
C CYS A 21 -20.11 -25.21 7.62
N PHE A 22 -20.43 -26.42 8.09
CA PHE A 22 -19.41 -27.29 8.66
C PHE A 22 -18.48 -27.82 7.56
N GLU A 23 -17.19 -27.64 7.77
CA GLU A 23 -16.09 -28.23 7.03
C GLU A 23 -15.19 -29.02 8.00
N ALA A 24 -14.62 -30.13 7.54
CA ALA A 24 -13.76 -30.99 8.37
C ALA A 24 -12.55 -30.25 8.96
N GLU A 25 -12.13 -29.15 8.35
CA GLU A 25 -11.02 -28.31 8.84
C GLU A 25 -11.31 -27.69 10.22
N TYR A 26 -12.58 -27.45 10.55
CA TYR A 26 -13.00 -26.89 11.83
C TYR A 26 -12.88 -27.87 12.99
N ASP A 27 -12.66 -29.17 12.74
CA ASP A 27 -12.37 -30.12 13.82
C ASP A 27 -11.07 -29.73 14.57
N ARG A 28 -10.15 -29.03 13.90
CA ARG A 28 -8.94 -28.48 14.53
C ARG A 28 -9.21 -27.30 15.47
N LEU A 29 -10.37 -26.65 15.34
CA LEU A 29 -10.78 -25.51 16.17
C LEU A 29 -11.56 -25.92 17.41
N GLN A 30 -11.93 -27.20 17.56
CA GLN A 30 -12.67 -27.69 18.73
C GLN A 30 -11.89 -27.58 20.04
N GLN A 31 -10.56 -27.45 19.96
CA GLN A 31 -9.74 -27.21 21.14
C GLN A 31 -9.91 -25.76 21.61
N ARG A 32 -10.47 -25.59 22.81
CA ARG A 32 -10.52 -24.29 23.49
C ARG A 32 -9.12 -23.68 23.58
N GLY A 33 -9.01 -22.39 23.26
CA GLY A 33 -7.72 -21.70 23.16
C GLY A 33 -7.10 -21.71 21.77
N SER A 34 -7.74 -22.36 20.79
CA SER A 34 -7.28 -22.31 19.39
C SER A 34 -7.30 -20.88 18.86
N MET A 35 -6.24 -20.48 18.17
CA MET A 35 -6.12 -19.13 17.62
C MET A 35 -6.56 -19.09 16.15
N VAL A 36 -7.46 -18.17 15.84
CA VAL A 36 -7.96 -17.90 14.50
C VAL A 36 -7.62 -16.47 14.11
N MET A 37 -7.16 -16.30 12.88
CA MET A 37 -6.93 -14.98 12.31
C MET A 37 -8.01 -14.67 11.29
N ILE A 38 -8.67 -13.54 11.49
CA ILE A 38 -9.75 -13.10 10.64
C ILE A 38 -9.29 -11.89 9.81
N ASN A 39 -9.63 -11.89 8.52
CA ASN A 39 -9.21 -10.89 7.53
C ASN A 39 -7.68 -10.71 7.48
N LYS A 40 -6.95 -11.77 7.87
CA LYS A 40 -5.47 -11.81 7.93
C LYS A 40 -4.86 -10.71 8.83
N CYS A 41 -5.64 -10.12 9.73
CA CYS A 41 -5.18 -8.97 10.53
C CYS A 41 -5.65 -8.98 11.98
N LEU A 42 -6.81 -9.60 12.29
CA LEU A 42 -7.37 -9.65 13.64
C LEU A 42 -7.25 -11.04 14.22
N MET A 43 -6.75 -11.13 15.45
CA MET A 43 -6.53 -12.39 16.13
C MET A 43 -7.62 -12.65 17.18
N PHE A 44 -8.21 -13.83 17.15
CA PHE A 44 -9.26 -14.28 18.07
C PHE A 44 -8.89 -15.63 18.67
N GLU A 45 -9.40 -15.86 19.88
CA GLU A 45 -9.34 -17.14 20.57
C GLU A 45 -10.69 -17.83 20.45
N VAL A 46 -10.69 -19.11 20.09
CA VAL A 46 -11.89 -19.96 20.07
C VAL A 46 -12.19 -20.41 21.49
N LEU A 47 -13.38 -20.07 21.96
CA LEU A 47 -13.90 -20.49 23.26
C LEU A 47 -14.52 -21.89 23.16
N GLU A 48 -15.44 -22.04 22.21
CA GLU A 48 -16.19 -23.27 21.96
C GLU A 48 -16.70 -23.32 20.52
N VAL A 49 -17.04 -24.53 20.07
CA VAL A 49 -17.61 -24.78 18.75
C VAL A 49 -18.83 -25.68 18.92
N HIS A 50 -19.99 -25.19 18.52
CA HIS A 50 -21.25 -25.95 18.56
C HIS A 50 -21.70 -26.30 17.15
N LYS A 51 -22.19 -27.53 16.95
CA LYS A 51 -22.75 -27.98 15.67
C LYS A 51 -24.28 -27.88 15.72
N PHE A 52 -24.88 -27.35 14.66
CA PHE A 52 -26.32 -27.24 14.50
C PHE A 52 -26.76 -27.83 13.16
N PRO A 53 -28.02 -28.29 13.03
CA PRO A 53 -28.54 -28.80 11.77
C PRO A 53 -28.69 -27.72 10.68
N SER A 54 -28.89 -26.45 11.05
CA SER A 54 -29.11 -25.33 10.13
C SER A 54 -28.83 -23.98 10.79
N PHE A 55 -28.68 -22.91 9.98
CA PHE A 55 -28.53 -21.52 10.44
C PHE A 55 -29.77 -21.08 11.22
N TYR A 56 -30.94 -21.62 10.91
CA TYR A 56 -32.16 -21.32 11.64
C TYR A 56 -32.10 -21.82 13.09
N GLU A 57 -31.67 -23.06 13.30
CA GLU A 57 -31.49 -23.61 14.65
C GLU A 57 -30.33 -22.91 15.37
N LEU A 58 -29.26 -22.57 14.64
CA LEU A 58 -28.15 -21.77 15.16
C LEU A 58 -28.63 -20.39 15.64
N LEU A 59 -29.37 -19.62 14.83
CA LEU A 59 -29.88 -18.28 15.18
C LEU A 59 -30.98 -18.30 16.26
N LYS A 60 -31.61 -19.45 16.50
CA LYS A 60 -32.51 -19.63 17.64
C LYS A 60 -31.76 -19.88 18.94
N ALA A 61 -30.71 -20.70 18.87
CA ALA A 61 -29.89 -21.03 20.03
C ALA A 61 -28.93 -19.88 20.39
N GLU A 62 -28.35 -19.26 19.37
CA GLU A 62 -27.43 -18.14 19.43
C GLU A 62 -28.20 -16.85 19.12
N SER A 63 -28.03 -15.80 19.92
CA SER A 63 -28.66 -14.50 19.64
C SER A 63 -28.27 -13.99 18.23
N PRO A 64 -29.23 -13.60 17.36
CA PRO A 64 -28.94 -13.10 16.02
C PRO A 64 -27.92 -11.97 15.99
N GLU A 65 -27.99 -11.03 16.93
CA GLU A 65 -27.08 -9.90 17.04
C GLU A 65 -25.62 -10.33 17.30
N LYS A 66 -25.41 -11.41 18.07
CA LYS A 66 -24.08 -11.96 18.34
C LYS A 66 -23.44 -12.61 17.11
N VAL A 67 -24.28 -13.06 16.17
CA VAL A 67 -23.87 -13.73 14.93
C VAL A 67 -23.74 -12.71 13.79
N LEU A 68 -24.68 -11.77 13.71
CA LEU A 68 -24.81 -10.73 12.69
C LEU A 68 -25.13 -9.40 13.40
N PRO A 69 -24.12 -8.55 13.68
CA PRO A 69 -24.33 -7.28 14.37
C PRO A 69 -25.37 -6.39 13.69
N GLY A 70 -26.29 -5.83 14.49
CA GLY A 70 -27.40 -5.00 14.00
C GLY A 70 -28.62 -5.78 13.51
N VAL A 71 -28.61 -7.12 13.61
CA VAL A 71 -29.76 -7.97 13.32
C VAL A 71 -30.41 -8.41 14.62
N GLU A 72 -31.70 -8.14 14.78
CA GLU A 72 -32.44 -8.45 16.01
C GLU A 72 -33.27 -9.74 15.88
N THR A 73 -33.70 -10.09 14.67
CA THR A 73 -34.62 -11.19 14.43
C THR A 73 -33.99 -12.35 13.68
N VAL A 74 -34.50 -13.57 13.91
CA VAL A 74 -34.06 -14.77 13.19
C VAL A 74 -34.37 -14.66 11.70
N ASP A 75 -35.52 -14.08 11.33
CA ASP A 75 -35.95 -13.99 9.93
C ASP A 75 -35.03 -13.07 9.10
N GLU A 76 -34.65 -11.92 9.64
CA GLU A 76 -33.66 -11.02 9.03
C GLU A 76 -32.30 -11.72 8.90
N GLY A 77 -31.86 -12.42 9.96
CA GLY A 77 -30.59 -13.16 9.92
C GLY A 77 -30.59 -14.27 8.86
N MET A 78 -31.71 -14.98 8.71
CA MET A 78 -31.88 -15.97 7.66
C MET A 78 -31.88 -15.35 6.26
N GLN A 79 -32.45 -14.16 6.08
CA GLN A 79 -32.37 -13.45 4.80
C GLN A 79 -30.92 -13.11 4.43
N MET A 80 -30.14 -12.62 5.39
CA MET A 80 -28.71 -12.33 5.21
C MET A 80 -27.92 -13.57 4.80
N PHE A 81 -28.20 -14.74 5.41
CA PHE A 81 -27.54 -15.99 5.03
C PHE A 81 -27.91 -16.45 3.62
N ARG A 82 -29.16 -16.27 3.18
CA ARG A 82 -29.57 -16.60 1.80
C ARG A 82 -28.87 -15.72 0.75
N GLU A 83 -28.55 -14.48 1.08
CA GLU A 83 -27.75 -13.61 0.20
C GLU A 83 -26.27 -14.00 0.15
N LEU A 84 -25.77 -14.69 1.18
CA LEU A 84 -24.37 -15.10 1.31
C LEU A 84 -24.08 -16.49 0.72
N TYR A 85 -25.06 -17.40 0.72
CA TYR A 85 -24.93 -18.78 0.27
C TYR A 85 -25.96 -19.09 -0.82
N ASP A 86 -25.51 -19.33 -2.06
CA ASP A 86 -26.36 -19.59 -3.24
C ASP A 86 -27.11 -20.95 -3.20
N VAL A 87 -26.66 -21.89 -2.37
CA VAL A 87 -27.18 -23.27 -2.24
C VAL A 87 -27.24 -23.58 -0.76
N ASP A 88 -28.22 -24.34 -0.25
CA ASP A 88 -28.27 -24.82 1.15
C ASP A 88 -27.12 -25.80 1.45
N PRO A 89 -25.91 -25.37 1.86
CA PRO A 89 -24.79 -26.29 2.06
C PRO A 89 -24.95 -27.02 3.41
N GLU A 90 -25.75 -26.44 4.30
CA GLU A 90 -26.12 -26.94 5.62
C GLU A 90 -26.79 -28.31 5.56
N LYS A 91 -27.52 -28.61 4.48
CA LYS A 91 -28.21 -29.89 4.32
C LYS A 91 -27.24 -31.07 4.17
N ILE A 92 -25.99 -30.82 3.83
CA ILE A 92 -24.97 -31.84 3.59
C ILE A 92 -24.20 -32.15 4.87
N SER A 93 -23.79 -31.11 5.61
CA SER A 93 -22.85 -31.26 6.73
C SER A 93 -23.25 -30.52 8.02
N GLY A 94 -24.38 -29.81 8.01
CA GLY A 94 -24.82 -28.92 9.08
C GLY A 94 -24.01 -27.62 9.12
N VAL A 95 -24.15 -26.89 10.21
CA VAL A 95 -23.41 -25.64 10.47
C VAL A 95 -22.71 -25.67 11.82
N VAL A 96 -21.77 -24.75 11.98
CA VAL A 96 -21.05 -24.52 13.23
C VAL A 96 -21.24 -23.08 13.70
N ALA A 97 -21.47 -22.93 15.00
CA ALA A 97 -21.28 -21.70 15.74
C ALA A 97 -19.90 -21.75 16.41
N ILE A 98 -18.98 -20.91 15.97
CA ILE A 98 -17.65 -20.77 16.56
C ILE A 98 -17.70 -19.56 17.48
N HIS A 99 -17.66 -19.79 18.79
CA HIS A 99 -17.63 -18.73 19.78
C HIS A 99 -16.22 -18.18 19.90
N LEU A 100 -16.08 -16.87 19.75
CA LEU A 100 -14.81 -16.18 19.64
C LEU A 100 -14.72 -15.07 20.68
N THR A 101 -13.53 -14.90 21.24
CA THR A 101 -13.16 -13.70 21.99
C THR A 101 -11.95 -13.03 21.34
N LYS A 102 -11.92 -11.70 21.38
CA LYS A 102 -10.81 -10.93 20.82
C LYS A 102 -9.55 -11.22 21.64
N SER A 103 -8.50 -11.66 20.98
CA SER A 103 -7.21 -11.90 21.63
C SER A 103 -6.62 -10.60 22.18
N VAL A 104 -6.04 -10.65 23.38
CA VAL A 104 -5.22 -9.55 23.91
C VAL A 104 -3.92 -9.37 23.11
N VAL A 105 -3.44 -10.45 22.48
CA VAL A 105 -2.29 -10.43 21.57
C VAL A 105 -2.80 -10.17 20.16
N GLN A 106 -2.52 -8.98 19.63
CA GLN A 106 -2.86 -8.61 18.25
C GLN A 106 -1.59 -8.37 17.43
N PRO A 107 -1.53 -8.82 16.17
CA PRO A 107 -0.40 -8.54 15.28
C PRO A 107 -0.11 -7.04 15.14
N CYS A 108 -1.14 -6.20 15.17
CA CYS A 108 -0.99 -4.75 15.09
C CYS A 108 -0.25 -4.16 16.30
N VAL A 109 -0.38 -4.76 17.49
CA VAL A 109 0.36 -4.34 18.70
C VAL A 109 1.84 -4.68 18.54
N ALA A 110 2.15 -5.89 18.08
CA ALA A 110 3.54 -6.28 17.80
C ALA A 110 4.16 -5.38 16.72
N LEU A 111 3.41 -5.10 15.64
CA LEU A 111 3.86 -4.18 14.59
C LEU A 111 4.08 -2.77 15.13
N ALA A 112 3.18 -2.24 15.95
CA ALA A 112 3.33 -0.93 16.57
C ALA A 112 4.58 -0.84 17.45
N HIS A 113 4.87 -1.89 18.24
CA HIS A 113 6.11 -1.95 19.03
C HIS A 113 7.36 -2.01 18.13
N ILE A 114 7.33 -2.78 17.05
CA ILE A 114 8.44 -2.84 16.09
C ILE A 114 8.67 -1.46 15.46
N LEU A 115 7.61 -0.81 14.96
CA LEU A 115 7.70 0.53 14.35
C LEU A 115 8.18 1.58 15.35
N SER A 116 7.71 1.52 16.59
CA SER A 116 8.16 2.39 17.68
C SER A 116 9.64 2.18 17.98
N GLY A 117 10.09 0.93 18.10
CA GLY A 117 11.49 0.58 18.36
C GLY A 117 12.44 0.94 17.21
N LEU A 118 11.97 0.87 15.96
CA LEU A 118 12.74 1.31 14.80
C LEU A 118 12.96 2.82 14.77
N SER A 119 12.06 3.60 15.39
CA SER A 119 11.97 5.05 15.24
C SER A 119 11.83 5.48 13.77
N TYR A 120 11.80 6.79 13.51
CA TYR A 120 11.75 7.28 12.13
C TYR A 120 12.96 6.85 11.30
N THR A 121 14.17 6.88 11.88
CA THR A 121 15.40 6.54 11.16
C THR A 121 15.40 5.09 10.72
N GLY A 122 14.99 4.15 11.58
CA GLY A 122 14.92 2.74 11.22
C GLY A 122 13.87 2.47 10.13
N VAL A 123 12.69 3.10 10.21
CA VAL A 123 11.66 3.00 9.16
C VAL A 123 12.18 3.56 7.83
N GLN A 124 12.85 4.72 7.84
CA GLN A 124 13.47 5.31 6.66
C GLN A 124 14.53 4.39 6.04
N SER A 125 15.40 3.80 6.85
CA SER A 125 16.42 2.85 6.39
C SER A 125 15.81 1.61 5.74
N LEU A 126 14.74 1.06 6.32
CA LEU A 126 14.01 -0.07 5.71
C LEU A 126 13.35 0.30 4.38
N LEU A 127 12.96 1.56 4.20
CA LEU A 127 12.43 2.10 2.95
C LEU A 127 13.53 2.49 1.95
N GLY A 128 14.81 2.30 2.29
CA GLY A 128 15.95 2.58 1.42
C GLY A 128 16.39 4.05 1.38
N LEU A 129 15.93 4.89 2.32
CA LEU A 129 16.41 6.27 2.40
C LEU A 129 17.83 6.29 2.96
N SER A 130 18.67 7.08 2.31
CA SER A 130 19.98 7.46 2.81
C SER A 130 19.87 8.61 3.80
N HIS A 131 20.81 8.66 4.75
CA HIS A 131 20.93 9.76 5.71
C HIS A 131 22.23 10.52 5.47
N THR A 132 22.11 11.78 5.08
CA THR A 132 23.23 12.69 4.86
C THR A 132 23.01 13.99 5.61
N ILE A 133 24.00 14.87 5.62
CA ILE A 133 23.82 16.25 6.11
C ILE A 133 22.66 16.88 5.32
N GLY A 134 21.70 17.46 6.05
CA GLY A 134 20.49 18.06 5.46
C GLY A 134 19.30 17.12 5.26
N SER A 135 19.43 15.81 5.58
CA SER A 135 18.30 14.87 5.56
C SER A 135 17.20 15.25 6.56
N ILE A 136 15.95 15.01 6.17
CA ILE A 136 14.77 15.27 6.99
C ILE A 136 14.35 13.95 7.66
N PHE A 137 14.67 13.82 8.95
CA PHE A 137 14.54 12.57 9.69
C PHE A 137 13.12 12.08 9.94
N HIS A 138 12.09 12.89 9.70
CA HIS A 138 10.68 12.53 9.91
C HIS A 138 9.89 12.44 8.60
N ALA A 139 10.57 12.42 7.45
CA ALA A 139 9.94 12.35 6.13
C ALA A 139 9.95 10.92 5.57
N LEU A 140 8.89 10.54 4.88
CA LEU A 140 8.79 9.28 4.14
C LEU A 140 8.92 9.57 2.63
N PRO A 141 9.35 8.59 1.82
CA PRO A 141 9.41 8.78 0.38
C PRO A 141 7.98 8.93 -0.17
N PRO A 142 7.72 9.83 -1.14
CA PRO A 142 6.41 9.96 -1.74
C PRO A 142 5.98 8.66 -2.46
N PRO A 143 4.67 8.39 -2.56
CA PRO A 143 4.18 7.28 -3.36
C PRO A 143 4.62 7.41 -4.82
N ARG A 144 5.03 6.29 -5.44
CA ARG A 144 5.43 6.26 -6.86
C ARG A 144 4.36 6.83 -7.80
N SER A 145 3.09 6.60 -7.48
CA SER A 145 1.96 7.15 -8.24
C SER A 145 1.95 8.69 -8.27
N ILE A 146 2.30 9.34 -7.15
CA ILE A 146 2.40 10.80 -7.06
C ILE A 146 3.59 11.31 -7.87
N LEU A 147 4.73 10.61 -7.82
CA LEU A 147 5.91 10.94 -8.62
C LEU A 147 5.62 10.89 -10.13
N HIS A 148 4.97 9.81 -10.59
CA HIS A 148 4.57 9.66 -12.00
C HIS A 148 3.55 10.71 -12.42
N SER A 149 2.55 10.95 -11.57
CA SER A 149 1.49 11.94 -11.84
C SER A 149 2.08 13.34 -12.03
N SER A 150 2.90 13.81 -11.08
CA SER A 150 3.48 15.15 -11.14
C SER A 150 4.49 15.30 -12.29
N PHE A 151 5.19 14.23 -12.63
CA PHE A 151 6.12 14.19 -13.77
C PHE A 151 5.38 14.36 -15.11
N MET A 152 4.17 13.80 -15.23
CA MET A 152 3.34 13.84 -16.45
C MET A 152 2.39 15.03 -16.54
N LEU A 153 2.34 15.90 -15.53
CA LEU A 153 1.53 17.11 -15.61
C LEU A 153 1.92 17.95 -16.84
N PRO A 154 0.95 18.55 -17.56
CA PRO A 154 1.26 19.41 -18.70
C PRO A 154 2.10 20.62 -18.28
N TYR A 155 3.21 20.88 -18.98
CA TYR A 155 4.12 21.99 -18.67
C TYR A 155 3.51 23.37 -18.95
N ARG A 156 2.71 23.48 -20.02
CA ARG A 156 2.03 24.72 -20.43
C ARG A 156 0.57 24.43 -20.81
N PRO A 157 -0.30 24.13 -19.83
CA PRO A 157 -1.67 23.69 -20.08
C PRO A 157 -2.54 24.74 -20.79
N LYS A 158 -2.14 26.02 -20.75
CA LYS A 158 -2.85 27.13 -21.43
C LYS A 158 -2.53 27.22 -22.93
N VAL A 159 -1.52 26.51 -23.43
CA VAL A 159 -1.13 26.53 -24.85
C VAL A 159 -1.93 25.47 -25.59
N LYS A 160 -2.84 25.90 -26.47
CA LYS A 160 -3.70 25.00 -27.23
C LYS A 160 -2.86 24.06 -28.11
N GLY A 161 -3.13 22.75 -27.99
CA GLY A 161 -2.43 21.71 -28.74
C GLY A 161 -1.10 21.23 -28.15
N SER A 162 -0.59 21.86 -27.07
CA SER A 162 0.58 21.35 -26.37
C SER A 162 0.16 20.36 -25.28
N THR A 163 0.72 19.16 -25.34
CA THR A 163 0.53 18.11 -24.33
C THR A 163 1.85 17.72 -23.66
N LEU A 164 2.93 18.42 -23.98
CA LEU A 164 4.25 18.21 -23.40
C LEU A 164 4.22 18.29 -21.86
N SER A 165 4.70 17.22 -21.23
CA SER A 165 4.79 17.10 -19.78
C SER A 165 5.97 17.90 -19.20
N HIS A 166 5.93 18.12 -17.87
CA HIS A 166 7.07 18.62 -17.12
C HIS A 166 8.32 17.73 -17.31
N GLY A 167 8.14 16.41 -17.29
CA GLY A 167 9.19 15.43 -17.53
C GLY A 167 9.85 15.57 -18.90
N ALA A 168 9.05 15.55 -19.97
CA ALA A 168 9.57 15.71 -21.34
C ALA A 168 10.22 17.07 -21.57
N ARG A 169 9.66 18.14 -20.99
CA ARG A 169 10.30 19.46 -21.06
C ARG A 169 11.66 19.48 -20.39
N ALA A 170 11.80 18.81 -19.24
CA ALA A 170 13.08 18.68 -18.56
C ALA A 170 14.04 17.84 -19.41
N LEU A 171 13.62 16.69 -19.92
CA LEU A 171 14.44 15.82 -20.77
C LEU A 171 15.06 16.59 -21.95
N ALA A 172 14.25 17.43 -22.62
CA ALA A 172 14.70 18.27 -23.72
C ALA A 172 15.85 19.24 -23.36
N LYS A 173 16.06 19.54 -22.08
CA LYS A 173 17.21 20.36 -21.63
C LYS A 173 18.48 19.54 -21.40
N HIS A 174 18.34 18.23 -21.18
CA HIS A 174 19.42 17.32 -20.79
C HIS A 174 19.97 16.52 -21.97
N VAL A 175 19.15 16.21 -22.98
CA VAL A 175 19.57 15.45 -24.19
C VAL A 175 20.76 16.11 -24.91
N ASP A 176 20.83 17.44 -24.95
CA ASP A 176 21.94 18.18 -25.58
C ASP A 176 23.17 18.36 -24.68
N ARG A 177 23.10 17.91 -23.42
CA ARG A 177 24.17 18.08 -22.42
C ARG A 177 24.98 16.83 -22.15
N SER A 178 24.50 15.68 -22.61
CA SER A 178 25.19 14.40 -22.43
C SER A 178 25.72 13.84 -23.75
N SER A 179 27.04 13.65 -23.81
CA SER A 179 27.73 12.96 -24.89
C SER A 179 27.51 11.45 -24.89
N ASP A 180 27.15 10.86 -23.75
CA ASP A 180 27.00 9.41 -23.55
C ASP A 180 25.64 8.84 -23.99
N ARG A 181 24.73 9.70 -24.46
CA ARG A 181 23.36 9.37 -24.89
C ARG A 181 22.50 8.69 -23.81
N PHE A 182 22.83 8.83 -22.53
CA PHE A 182 22.07 8.28 -21.41
C PHE A 182 20.58 8.69 -21.45
N TRP A 183 20.34 9.96 -21.82
CA TRP A 183 19.03 10.58 -21.95
C TRP A 183 18.27 10.20 -23.25
N GLY A 184 18.90 9.43 -24.15
CA GLY A 184 18.34 9.05 -25.44
C GLY A 184 18.31 10.20 -26.45
N VAL A 185 17.52 10.01 -27.53
CA VAL A 185 17.36 10.99 -28.61
C VAL A 185 15.92 11.48 -28.64
N LEU A 186 15.72 12.77 -28.38
CA LEU A 186 14.41 13.39 -28.39
C LEU A 186 13.96 13.68 -29.83
N HIS A 187 12.90 13.00 -30.27
CA HIS A 187 12.31 13.17 -31.59
C HIS A 187 10.78 12.97 -31.53
N GLY A 188 10.08 13.22 -32.63
CA GLY A 188 8.64 13.03 -32.71
C GLY A 188 7.81 14.15 -32.08
N ASP A 189 6.54 13.86 -31.84
CA ASP A 189 5.57 14.80 -31.27
C ASP A 189 5.61 14.84 -29.74
N ASP A 190 4.69 15.58 -29.10
CA ASP A 190 4.63 15.67 -27.64
C ASP A 190 4.36 14.31 -26.97
N SER A 191 3.62 13.41 -27.64
CA SER A 191 3.32 12.06 -27.14
C SER A 191 4.58 11.20 -27.10
N ASP A 192 5.36 11.19 -28.18
CA ASP A 192 6.63 10.47 -28.26
C ASP A 192 7.63 10.94 -27.20
N LYS A 193 7.74 12.26 -27.03
CA LYS A 193 8.64 12.87 -26.03
C LYS A 193 8.21 12.54 -24.61
N ASN A 194 6.91 12.56 -24.34
CA ASN A 194 6.35 12.18 -23.05
C ASN A 194 6.61 10.71 -22.72
N ARG A 195 6.43 9.82 -23.70
CA ARG A 195 6.72 8.40 -23.55
C ARG A 195 8.19 8.14 -23.22
N LEU A 196 9.12 8.71 -24.00
CA LEU A 196 10.56 8.57 -23.72
C LEU A 196 10.92 9.11 -22.33
N ALA A 197 10.38 10.26 -21.94
CA ALA A 197 10.62 10.82 -20.62
C ALA A 197 10.10 9.92 -19.49
N MET A 198 8.91 9.32 -19.68
CA MET A 198 8.36 8.37 -18.70
C MET A 198 9.21 7.10 -18.62
N ASP A 199 9.64 6.52 -19.75
CA ASP A 199 10.51 5.34 -19.77
C ASP A 199 11.79 5.58 -18.94
N ILE A 200 12.36 6.78 -19.01
CA ILE A 200 13.52 7.19 -18.20
C ILE A 200 13.15 7.32 -16.71
N CYS A 201 12.00 7.89 -16.38
CA CYS A 201 11.50 8.02 -15.01
C CYS A 201 11.28 6.65 -14.37
N ASP A 202 10.61 5.74 -15.08
CA ASP A 202 10.36 4.36 -14.66
C ASP A 202 11.69 3.60 -14.45
N ARG A 203 12.67 3.83 -15.33
CA ARG A 203 14.03 3.29 -15.15
C ARG A 203 14.68 3.81 -13.87
N PHE A 204 14.59 5.10 -13.57
CA PHE A 204 15.12 5.65 -12.32
C PHE A 204 14.44 5.09 -11.07
N ILE A 205 13.11 4.94 -11.10
CA ILE A 205 12.36 4.41 -9.96
C ILE A 205 12.63 2.91 -9.75
N SER A 206 12.78 2.15 -10.84
CA SER A 206 13.06 0.70 -10.77
C SER A 206 14.51 0.36 -10.44
N GLN A 207 15.48 1.16 -10.91
CA GLN A 207 16.91 0.95 -10.71
C GLN A 207 17.51 1.86 -9.63
N CYS A 208 16.66 2.51 -8.83
CA CYS A 208 17.08 3.41 -7.77
C CYS A 208 18.01 2.68 -6.79
N CYS A 209 19.26 3.13 -6.69
CA CYS A 209 20.23 2.62 -5.71
C CYS A 209 20.48 3.62 -4.58
N TRP A 210 19.96 4.84 -4.70
CA TRP A 210 20.08 5.89 -3.71
C TRP A 210 18.85 6.78 -3.75
N MET A 211 18.24 7.02 -2.59
CA MET A 211 17.19 8.03 -2.45
C MET A 211 17.30 8.76 -1.11
N ASN A 212 16.82 10.01 -1.07
CA ASN A 212 16.83 10.81 0.16
C ASN A 212 15.74 11.88 0.12
N VAL A 213 15.27 12.29 1.29
CA VAL A 213 14.48 13.50 1.49
C VAL A 213 15.33 14.50 2.26
N HIS A 214 15.74 15.59 1.63
CA HIS A 214 16.71 16.53 2.19
C HIS A 214 16.47 17.96 1.74
N ILE A 215 17.15 18.91 2.38
CA ILE A 215 17.09 20.33 2.02
C ILE A 215 18.18 20.67 1.01
N VAL A 216 17.80 21.28 -0.11
CA VAL A 216 18.73 21.87 -1.08
C VAL A 216 18.58 23.40 -1.09
N PRO A 217 19.69 24.18 -1.13
CA PRO A 217 19.63 25.64 -1.01
C PRO A 217 18.69 26.34 -2.02
N THR A 218 18.60 25.82 -3.25
CA THR A 218 17.82 26.45 -4.32
C THR A 218 16.34 26.07 -4.33
N HIS A 219 15.94 24.99 -3.65
CA HIS A 219 14.57 24.45 -3.74
C HIS A 219 13.94 24.09 -2.40
N GLY A 220 14.66 24.22 -1.28
CA GLY A 220 14.16 23.81 0.03
C GLY A 220 14.09 22.29 0.16
N GLU A 221 13.02 21.78 0.76
CA GLU A 221 12.83 20.35 1.01
C GLU A 221 12.46 19.59 -0.27
N VAL A 222 13.26 18.60 -0.63
CA VAL A 222 13.12 17.83 -1.87
C VAL A 222 13.22 16.33 -1.63
N PHE A 223 12.56 15.56 -2.49
CA PHE A 223 12.79 14.12 -2.64
C PHE A 223 13.64 13.87 -3.87
N GLU A 224 14.69 13.07 -3.72
CA GLU A 224 15.65 12.78 -4.77
C GLU A 224 15.91 11.28 -4.88
N ILE A 225 16.03 10.81 -6.12
CA ILE A 225 16.48 9.45 -6.45
C ILE A 225 17.64 9.50 -7.43
N ARG A 226 18.54 8.53 -7.32
CA ARG A 226 19.67 8.33 -8.23
C ARG A 226 19.87 6.85 -8.57
N VAL A 227 20.36 6.62 -9.78
CA VAL A 227 20.88 5.33 -10.24
C VAL A 227 22.39 5.27 -10.08
N ALA A 228 22.97 4.08 -10.27
CA ALA A 228 24.39 3.81 -9.99
C ALA A 228 25.36 4.72 -10.76
N GLN A 229 24.97 5.15 -11.97
CA GLN A 229 25.74 6.07 -12.80
C GLN A 229 25.72 7.52 -12.30
N GLY A 230 24.98 7.83 -11.23
CA GLY A 230 24.88 9.16 -10.65
C GLY A 230 23.74 10.01 -11.23
N TYR A 231 23.17 9.65 -12.38
CA TYR A 231 21.97 10.29 -12.91
C TYR A 231 20.77 10.15 -11.98
N GLY A 232 19.84 11.09 -12.03
CA GLY A 232 18.68 11.04 -11.16
C GLY A 232 17.57 12.01 -11.48
N ALA A 233 16.62 12.10 -10.55
CA ALA A 233 15.45 12.95 -10.65
C ALA A 233 15.06 13.50 -9.28
N ARG A 234 14.46 14.70 -9.28
CA ARG A 234 14.10 15.43 -8.07
C ARG A 234 12.66 15.94 -8.12
N TRP A 235 11.98 15.83 -7.00
CA TRP A 235 10.64 16.36 -6.75
C TRP A 235 10.61 17.22 -5.48
N SER A 236 9.53 17.97 -5.27
CA SER A 236 9.19 18.49 -3.94
C SER A 236 9.12 17.35 -2.92
N ARG A 237 9.29 17.66 -1.63
CA ARG A 237 9.24 16.67 -0.54
C ARG A 237 8.04 15.73 -0.61
N ASP A 238 6.86 16.23 -0.98
CA ASP A 238 5.61 15.49 -1.08
C ASP A 238 5.41 14.79 -2.44
N GLY A 239 6.34 14.95 -3.39
CA GLY A 239 6.28 14.38 -4.73
C GLY A 239 5.35 15.11 -5.70
N THR A 240 4.57 16.11 -5.25
CA THR A 240 3.49 16.72 -6.05
C THR A 240 4.00 17.62 -7.17
N LYS A 241 5.28 17.99 -7.13
CA LYS A 241 5.92 18.83 -8.16
C LYS A 241 7.25 18.20 -8.61
N PHE A 242 7.35 17.88 -9.89
CA PHE A 242 8.63 17.54 -10.49
C PHE A 242 9.51 18.79 -10.62
N ILE A 243 10.75 18.71 -10.12
CA ILE A 243 11.71 19.82 -10.12
C ILE A 243 12.65 19.71 -11.32
N GLY A 244 13.18 18.52 -11.59
CA GLY A 244 14.06 18.29 -12.75
C GLY A 244 14.89 17.03 -12.64
N PHE A 245 15.62 16.76 -13.73
CA PHE A 245 16.63 15.71 -13.78
C PHE A 245 17.96 16.16 -13.18
N LEU A 246 18.78 15.18 -12.82
CA LEU A 246 20.06 15.37 -12.17
C LEU A 246 21.14 14.67 -12.97
N GLU A 247 22.23 15.39 -13.19
CA GLU A 247 23.44 14.85 -13.79
C GLU A 247 24.29 14.13 -12.73
N PRO A 248 25.23 13.26 -13.15
CA PRO A 248 26.23 12.69 -12.27
C PRO A 248 27.04 13.78 -11.58
N TYR A 249 27.55 13.49 -10.39
CA TYR A 249 28.46 14.40 -9.72
C TYR A 249 29.75 14.55 -10.53
N SER A 250 30.13 15.78 -10.81
CA SER A 250 31.43 16.14 -11.38
C SER A 250 32.02 17.30 -10.58
N GLU A 251 33.33 17.24 -10.33
CA GLU A 251 34.06 18.39 -9.81
C GLU A 251 33.86 19.57 -10.78
N ASP A 252 33.47 20.74 -10.24
CA ASP A 252 33.15 21.95 -11.01
C ASP A 252 32.03 21.84 -12.06
N GLY A 253 31.13 20.85 -11.95
CA GLY A 253 30.00 20.69 -12.87
C GLY A 253 29.13 21.93 -13.02
N HIS A 254 28.96 22.70 -11.94
CA HIS A 254 28.27 24.00 -11.99
C HIS A 254 28.95 25.00 -12.95
N SER A 255 30.29 25.07 -12.93
CA SER A 255 31.10 25.95 -13.79
C SER A 255 31.04 25.55 -15.27
N MET A 256 30.75 24.27 -15.55
CA MET A 256 30.63 23.70 -16.90
C MET A 256 29.17 23.54 -17.36
N ALA A 257 28.21 24.10 -16.63
CA ALA A 257 26.77 23.92 -16.86
C ALA A 257 26.32 22.45 -16.92
N TRP A 258 27.05 21.57 -16.24
CA TRP A 258 26.86 20.12 -16.17
C TRP A 258 26.86 19.43 -17.53
N LYS A 259 27.65 19.96 -18.48
CA LYS A 259 27.94 19.27 -19.74
C LYS A 259 28.99 18.18 -19.50
N HIS A 260 28.74 17.00 -20.05
CA HIS A 260 29.67 15.86 -20.05
C HIS A 260 29.55 15.07 -21.35
#